data_AF-E2A7E8-F1
#
_entry.id   AF-E2A7E8-F1
#
_cell.length_a   1.000
_cell.length_b   1.000
_cell.length_c   1.000
_cell.angle_alpha   90.00
_cell.angle_beta   90.00
_cell.angle_gamma   90.00
#
_symmetry.space_group_name_H-M   'P 1'
#
loop_
_entity.id
_entity.type
_entity.pdbx_description
1 polymer ?
#
loop_
_entity_poly.entity_id
_entity_poly.type
_entity_poly.pdbx_seq_one_letter_code
_entity_poly.pdbx_strand_id
1 'polypeptide(L)' 'IHYAVYCNKWYTLDSKDARSVILLMAKSNKSFYLNIGKIFPLTMATFCNV' A
#
# COMPACT_ATOMS: atom_id res chain seq x y z
N ILE A 1 5.67 2.91 -2.64
CA ILE A 1 4.54 3.84 -2.93
C ILE A 1 3.88 4.33 -1.64
N HIS A 2 3.46 3.45 -0.72
CA HIS A 2 2.90 3.82 0.60
C HIS A 2 3.69 4.88 1.38
N TYR A 3 5.00 4.67 1.53
CA TYR A 3 5.86 5.58 2.30
C TYR A 3 5.93 6.99 1.68
N ALA A 4 6.01 7.10 0.36
CA ALA A 4 6.06 8.39 -0.33
C ALA A 4 4.75 9.18 -0.17
N VAL A 5 3.62 8.49 -0.16
CA VAL A 5 2.30 9.10 0.08
C VAL A 5 2.14 9.53 1.54
N TYR A 6 2.66 8.74 2.48
CA TYR A 6 2.65 9.07 3.91
C TYR A 6 3.57 10.26 4.25
N CYS A 7 4.71 10.37 3.54
CA CYS A 7 5.70 11.43 3.74
C CYS A 7 5.29 12.76 3.08
N ASN A 8 4.30 12.74 2.17
CA ASN A 8 3.66 13.97 1.72
C ASN A 8 2.88 14.59 2.88
N LYS A 9 2.94 15.93 3.03
CA LYS A 9 2.22 16.68 4.07
C LYS A 9 0.71 16.69 3.78
N TRP A 10 0.07 15.53 3.86
CA TRP A 10 -1.36 15.32 3.61
C TRP A 10 -2.26 16.21 4.48
N TYR A 11 -1.77 16.62 5.65
CA TYR A 11 -2.43 17.57 6.56
C TYR A 11 -2.39 19.03 6.07
N THR A 12 -1.58 19.34 5.06
CA THR A 12 -1.55 20.66 4.38
C THR A 12 -2.21 20.65 3.01
N LEU A 13 -2.61 19.48 2.49
CA LEU A 13 -3.34 19.39 1.23
C LEU A 13 -4.81 19.73 1.44
N ASP A 14 -5.45 20.24 0.38
CA ASP A 14 -6.89 20.45 0.34
C ASP A 14 -7.65 19.19 0.77
N SER A 15 -8.73 19.40 1.53
CA SER A 15 -9.53 18.32 2.13
C SER A 15 -9.98 17.24 1.13
N LYS A 16 -10.22 17.62 -0.13
CA LYS A 16 -10.53 16.70 -1.24
C LYS A 16 -9.36 15.79 -1.59
N ASP A 17 -8.16 16.34 -1.69
CA ASP A 17 -6.97 15.59 -2.08
C ASP A 17 -6.45 14.73 -0.92
N ALA A 18 -6.51 15.25 0.31
CA ALA A 18 -6.21 14.48 1.51
C ALA A 18 -7.09 13.22 1.62
N ARG A 19 -8.40 13.34 1.30
CA ARG A 19 -9.31 12.19 1.28
C ARG A 19 -8.95 11.16 0.20
N SER A 20 -8.55 11.62 -0.98
CA SER A 20 -8.08 10.75 -2.07
C SER A 20 -6.80 10.00 -1.67
N VAL A 21 -5.87 10.69 -1.03
CA VAL A 21 -4.61 10.15 -0.51
C VAL A 21 -4.85 9.09 0.57
N ILE A 22 -5.75 9.35 1.53
CA ILE A 22 -6.13 8.38 2.58
C ILE A 22 -6.77 7.13 1.96
N LEU A 23 -7.65 7.30 0.97
CA LEU A 23 -8.27 6.16 0.26
C LEU A 23 -7.23 5.34 -0.51
N LEU A 24 -6.25 5.99 -1.13
CA LEU A 24 -5.15 5.32 -1.83
C LEU A 24 -4.27 4.53 -0.86
N MET A 25 -3.95 5.10 0.31
CA MET A 25 -3.23 4.38 1.38
C MET A 25 -4.06 3.23 1.94
N ALA A 26 -5.36 3.41 2.20
CA ALA A 26 -6.21 2.32 2.69
C ALA A 26 -6.29 1.17 1.66
N LYS A 27 -6.40 1.50 0.38
CA LYS A 27 -6.47 0.52 -0.72
C LYS A 27 -5.14 -0.18 -0.94
N SER A 28 -4.02 0.54 -0.83
CA SER A 28 -2.68 -0.01 -1.05
C SER A 28 -2.09 -0.69 0.19
N ASN A 29 -2.75 -0.58 1.36
CA ASN A 29 -2.42 -1.36 2.58
C ASN A 29 -2.87 -2.82 2.46
N LYS A 30 -3.65 -3.17 1.42
CA LYS A 30 -3.70 -4.56 0.97
C LYS A 30 -2.32 -4.87 0.39
N SER A 31 -1.45 -5.41 1.25
CA SER A 31 -0.20 -6.01 0.83
C SER A 31 -0.50 -6.94 -0.34
N PHE A 32 0.34 -6.88 -1.36
CA PHE A 32 0.20 -7.60 -2.62
C PHE A 32 0.46 -9.10 -2.37
N TYR A 33 -0.43 -9.74 -1.61
CA TYR A 33 -0.42 -11.16 -1.35
C TYR A 33 -0.88 -11.85 -2.62
N LEU A 34 0.08 -12.17 -3.49
CA LEU A 34 -0.17 -13.03 -4.62
C LEU A 34 -0.35 -14.44 -4.07
N ASN A 35 -1.59 -14.80 -3.74
CA ASN A 35 -1.88 -16.17 -3.33
C ASN A 35 -1.68 -17.11 -4.52
N ILE A 36 -0.54 -17.82 -4.61
CA ILE A 36 -0.42 -18.93 -5.56
C ILE A 36 -1.38 -20.03 -5.11
N GLY A 37 -2.25 -20.43 -6.04
CA GLY A 37 -3.20 -21.51 -5.82
C GLY A 37 -4.18 -21.28 -4.68
N LYS A 38 -4.38 -20.02 -4.21
CA LYS A 38 -5.19 -19.69 -3.00
C LYS A 38 -4.62 -20.19 -1.66
N ILE A 39 -3.48 -20.87 -1.65
CA ILE A 39 -3.00 -21.64 -0.48
C ILE A 39 -1.77 -21.00 0.17
N PHE A 40 -0.90 -20.33 -0.60
CA PHE A 40 0.30 -19.70 -0.07
C PHE A 40 0.39 -18.21 -0.44
N PRO A 41 0.48 -17.30 0.54
CA PRO A 41 0.73 -15.89 0.26
C PRO A 41 2.17 -15.74 -0.25
N LEU A 42 2.35 -15.48 -1.54
CA LEU A 42 3.62 -14.95 -2.01
C LEU A 42 3.75 -13.54 -1.47
N THR A 43 4.69 -13.38 -0.56
CA THR A 43 5.13 -12.07 -0.11
C THR A 43 6.47 -11.76 -0.77
N MET A 44 6.84 -10.47 -0.78
CA MET A 44 8.18 -10.03 -1.20
C MET A 44 9.29 -10.81 -0.47
N ALA A 45 9.03 -11.21 0.79
CA ALA A 45 9.94 -12.01 1.59
C ALA A 45 10.19 -13.41 0.97
N THR A 46 9.17 -14.06 0.41
CA THR A 46 9.34 -15.35 -0.28
C THR A 46 10.12 -15.19 -1.59
N PHE A 47 9.95 -14.08 -2.30
CA PHE A 47 10.70 -13.80 -3.54
C PHE A 47 12.17 -13.47 -3.28
N CYS A 48 12.46 -12.74 -2.20
CA CYS A 48 13.82 -12.35 -1.81
C CYS A 48 14.54 -13.41 -0.95
N ASN A 49 13.85 -14.49 -0.57
CA ASN A 49 14.46 -15.63 0.10
C ASN A 49 15.08 -16.56 -0.96
N VAL A 50 16.31 -16.25 -1.36
CA VAL A 50 17.21 -17.12 -2.13
C VAL A 50 17.98 -18.02 -1.17
#